data_AF-W0BID4-F1
#
_entry.id   AF-W0BID4-F1
#
_cell.length_a   1.000
_cell.length_b   1.000
_cell.length_c   1.000
_cell.angle_alpha   90.00
_cell.angle_beta   90.00
_cell.angle_gamma   90.00
#
_symmetry.space_group_name_H-M   'P 1'
#
loop_
_entity.id
_entity.type
_entity.pdbx_description
1 polymer ?
#
loop_
_entity_poly.entity_id
_entity_poly.type
_entity_poly.pdbx_seq_one_letter_code
_entity_poly.pdbx_strand_id
1 'polypeptide(L)'
;MKREKGFTLIELIIVIVILGILAAVAIPSYIDIRSEARQAAVDGVAGALGSASAMNKGIRAAFPAKGVAVADCEDVANTLDGGLPAGYTITAATIANGATATCTVTGPGGETATFIGHGIS
;
A
#
# COMPACT_ATOMS: atom_id res chain seq x y z
N MET A 1 -61.51 11.39 7.15
CA MET A 1 -60.51 10.68 7.99
C MET A 1 -59.57 9.91 7.09
N LYS A 2 -58.28 10.28 7.08
CA LYS A 2 -57.25 9.58 6.31
C LYS A 2 -56.81 8.38 7.15
N ARG A 3 -56.90 7.16 6.62
CA ARG A 3 -56.41 5.96 7.31
C ARG A 3 -54.89 5.96 7.26
N GLU A 4 -54.25 6.30 8.37
CA GLU A 4 -52.82 6.03 8.61
C GLU A 4 -52.62 4.52 8.50
N LYS A 5 -52.00 4.05 7.39
CA LYS A 5 -51.59 2.64 7.27
C LYS A 5 -50.33 2.48 8.12
N GLY A 6 -50.48 1.99 9.34
CA GLY A 6 -49.34 1.55 10.16
C GLY A 6 -48.61 0.39 9.49
N PHE A 7 -47.28 0.37 9.64
CA PHE A 7 -46.42 -0.72 9.17
C PHE A 7 -46.81 -2.03 9.87
N THR A 8 -46.83 -3.14 9.13
CA THR A 8 -47.17 -4.44 9.73
C THR A 8 -45.94 -5.09 10.36
N LEU A 9 -46.12 -5.86 11.44
CA LEU A 9 -45.02 -6.53 12.14
C LEU A 9 -44.32 -7.57 11.23
N ILE A 10 -45.09 -8.21 10.33
CA ILE A 10 -44.55 -9.14 9.33
C ILE A 10 -43.69 -8.43 8.29
N GLU A 11 -44.03 -7.21 7.91
CA GLU A 11 -43.30 -6.41 6.93
C GLU A 11 -41.93 -5.99 7.48
N LEU A 12 -41.87 -5.64 8.78
CA LEU A 12 -40.60 -5.38 9.45
C LEU A 12 -39.73 -6.66 9.54
N ILE A 13 -40.33 -7.82 9.85
CA ILE A 13 -39.60 -9.09 9.93
C ILE A 13 -39.02 -9.48 8.56
N ILE A 14 -39.78 -9.34 7.48
CA ILE A 14 -39.30 -9.67 6.13
C ILE A 14 -38.12 -8.77 5.75
N VAL A 15 -38.17 -7.47 6.10
CA VAL A 15 -37.07 -6.54 5.83
C VAL A 15 -35.77 -6.97 6.54
N ILE A 16 -35.82 -7.28 7.83
CA ILE A 16 -34.61 -7.71 8.55
C ILE A 16 -34.07 -9.06 8.05
N VAL A 17 -34.96 -9.97 7.61
CA VAL A 17 -34.56 -11.25 7.01
C VAL A 17 -33.83 -11.02 5.69
N ILE A 18 -34.35 -10.16 4.82
CA ILE A 18 -33.70 -9.83 3.54
C ILE A 18 -32.36 -9.14 3.80
N LEU A 19 -32.30 -8.16 4.70
CA LEU A 19 -31.05 -7.50 5.07
C LEU A 19 -30.04 -8.48 5.69
N GLY A 20 -30.49 -9.45 6.48
CA GLY A 20 -29.65 -10.51 7.03
C GLY A 20 -29.00 -11.38 5.97
N ILE A 21 -29.76 -11.79 4.94
CA ILE A 21 -29.24 -12.59 3.81
C ILE A 21 -28.23 -11.78 3.00
N LEU A 22 -28.56 -10.51 2.67
CA LEU A 22 -27.67 -9.62 1.93
C LEU A 22 -26.36 -9.39 2.69
N ALA A 23 -26.43 -9.14 4.00
CA ALA A 23 -25.25 -8.96 4.84
C ALA A 23 -24.39 -10.22 4.90
N ALA A 24 -24.99 -11.41 5.05
CA ALA A 24 -24.26 -12.68 5.11
C ALA A 24 -23.43 -12.96 3.84
N VAL A 25 -23.94 -12.56 2.67
CA VAL A 25 -23.23 -12.74 1.39
C VAL A 25 -22.24 -11.59 1.11
N ALA A 26 -22.57 -10.35 1.48
CA ALA A 26 -21.74 -9.19 1.15
C ALA A 26 -20.52 -9.00 2.07
N ILE A 27 -20.63 -9.33 3.36
CA ILE A 27 -19.54 -9.15 4.34
C ILE A 27 -18.23 -9.87 3.95
N PRO A 28 -18.23 -11.17 3.57
CA PRO A 28 -16.97 -11.86 3.24
C PRO A 28 -16.25 -11.19 2.06
N SER A 29 -16.97 -10.92 0.97
CA SER A 29 -16.41 -10.24 -0.22
C SER A 29 -15.85 -8.85 0.10
N TYR A 30 -16.49 -8.12 1.01
CA TYR A 30 -16.01 -6.79 1.41
C TYR A 30 -14.68 -6.82 2.17
N ILE A 31 -14.42 -7.88 2.96
CA ILE A 31 -13.15 -8.07 3.68
C ILE A 31 -12.03 -8.36 2.68
N ASP A 32 -12.30 -9.21 1.68
CA ASP A 32 -11.34 -9.57 0.65
C ASP A 32 -10.90 -8.35 -0.16
N ILE A 33 -11.87 -7.55 -0.66
CA ILE A 33 -11.59 -6.31 -1.42
C ILE A 33 -10.74 -5.32 -0.60
N ARG A 34 -10.99 -5.19 0.71
CA ARG A 34 -10.18 -4.32 1.57
C ARG A 34 -8.74 -4.82 1.70
N SER A 35 -8.54 -6.13 1.71
CA SER A 35 -7.20 -6.72 1.76
C SER A 35 -6.46 -6.51 0.44
N GLU A 36 -7.13 -6.76 -0.69
CA GLU A 36 -6.59 -6.56 -2.03
C GLU A 36 -6.25 -5.08 -2.28
N ALA A 37 -7.12 -4.15 -1.87
CA ALA A 37 -6.87 -2.73 -2.01
C ALA A 37 -5.65 -2.27 -1.20
N ARG A 38 -5.45 -2.82 0.00
CA ARG A 38 -4.25 -2.53 0.81
C ARG A 38 -3.00 -3.12 0.17
N GLN A 39 -3.04 -4.37 -0.31
CA GLN A 39 -1.93 -4.97 -1.03
C GLN A 39 -1.55 -4.15 -2.27
N ALA A 40 -2.52 -3.77 -3.10
CA ALA A 40 -2.29 -2.96 -4.29
C ALA A 40 -1.67 -1.59 -3.96
N ALA A 41 -2.05 -0.97 -2.83
CA ALA A 41 -1.44 0.26 -2.37
C ALA A 41 0.04 0.07 -1.98
N VAL A 42 0.37 -1.04 -1.28
CA VAL A 42 1.76 -1.36 -0.93
C VAL A 42 2.59 -1.72 -2.15
N ASP A 43 2.03 -2.45 -3.12
CA ASP A 43 2.67 -2.74 -4.40
C ASP A 43 2.96 -1.45 -5.19
N GLY A 44 2.03 -0.48 -5.17
CA GLY A 44 2.22 0.83 -5.79
C GLY A 44 3.38 1.61 -5.17
N VAL A 45 3.50 1.61 -3.84
CA VAL A 45 4.62 2.25 -3.13
C VAL A 45 5.94 1.52 -3.42
N ALA A 46 5.96 0.19 -3.43
CA ALA A 46 7.13 -0.59 -3.81
C ALA A 46 7.59 -0.29 -5.25
N GLY A 47 6.66 -0.17 -6.19
CA GLY A 47 6.95 0.22 -7.57
C GLY A 47 7.56 1.62 -7.67
N ALA A 48 7.06 2.58 -6.89
CA ALA A 48 7.62 3.92 -6.80
C ALA A 48 9.04 3.92 -6.23
N LEU A 49 9.30 3.19 -5.14
CA LEU A 49 10.62 3.05 -4.53
C LEU A 49 11.64 2.39 -5.48
N GLY A 50 11.24 1.32 -6.15
CA GLY A 50 12.08 0.65 -7.16
C GLY A 50 12.44 1.59 -8.32
N SER A 51 11.45 2.33 -8.83
CA SER A 51 11.67 3.29 -9.92
C SER A 51 12.56 4.46 -9.48
N ALA A 52 12.31 5.02 -8.29
CA ALA A 52 13.10 6.12 -7.74
C ALA A 52 14.55 5.73 -7.51
N SER A 53 14.81 4.54 -6.96
CA SER A 53 16.18 4.04 -6.76
C SER A 53 16.92 3.82 -8.08
N ALA A 54 16.25 3.28 -9.11
CA ALA A 54 16.84 3.08 -10.43
C ALA A 54 17.15 4.41 -11.14
N MET A 55 16.23 5.37 -11.06
CA MET A 55 16.42 6.72 -11.59
C MET A 55 17.56 7.44 -10.86
N ASN A 56 17.61 7.34 -9.53
CA ASN A 56 18.66 7.92 -8.70
C ASN A 56 20.05 7.37 -9.06
N LYS A 57 20.16 6.06 -9.32
CA LYS A 57 21.40 5.45 -9.83
C LYS A 57 21.83 6.07 -11.17
N GLY A 58 20.89 6.22 -12.10
CA GLY A 58 21.16 6.84 -13.41
C GLY A 58 21.59 8.31 -13.30
N ILE A 59 20.87 9.09 -12.49
CA ILE A 59 21.20 10.50 -12.24
C ILE A 59 22.57 10.64 -11.59
N ARG A 60 22.90 9.83 -10.58
CA ARG A 60 24.22 9.89 -9.93
C ARG A 60 25.35 9.52 -10.89
N ALA A 61 25.13 8.55 -11.78
CA ALA A 61 26.12 8.16 -12.78
C ALA A 61 26.40 9.27 -13.81
N ALA A 62 25.38 10.04 -14.20
CA ALA A 62 25.52 11.18 -15.12
C ALA A 62 25.99 12.46 -14.40
N PHE A 63 25.52 12.68 -13.17
CA PHE A 63 25.71 13.89 -12.37
C PHE A 63 25.99 13.51 -10.90
N PRO A 64 27.26 13.27 -10.53
CA PRO A 64 27.62 12.76 -9.20
C PRO A 64 27.12 13.60 -8.02
N ALA A 65 26.96 14.91 -8.20
CA ALA A 65 26.49 15.84 -7.18
C ALA A 65 24.96 15.98 -7.07
N LYS A 66 24.17 15.27 -7.90
CA LYS A 66 22.71 15.42 -7.97
C LYS A 66 21.92 14.19 -7.55
N GLY A 67 22.56 13.03 -7.40
CA GLY A 67 21.93 11.84 -6.85
C GLY A 67 22.08 11.75 -5.33
N VAL A 68 21.19 11.00 -4.70
CA VAL A 68 21.12 10.78 -3.25
C VAL A 68 21.86 9.51 -2.87
N ALA A 69 22.72 9.55 -1.83
CA ALA A 69 23.42 8.35 -1.37
C ALA A 69 22.49 7.29 -0.78
N VAL A 70 22.79 6.04 -1.11
CA VAL A 70 22.00 4.86 -0.71
C VAL A 70 22.97 3.77 -0.28
N ALA A 71 23.10 3.58 1.03
CA ALA A 71 23.88 2.53 1.66
C ALA A 71 23.00 1.41 2.22
N ASP A 72 21.72 1.69 2.45
CA ASP A 72 20.74 0.72 2.90
C ASP A 72 19.36 0.91 2.22
N CYS A 73 18.44 -0.02 2.50
CA CYS A 73 17.08 0.05 1.98
C CYS A 73 16.26 1.24 2.52
N GLU A 74 16.54 1.73 3.73
CA GLU A 74 15.82 2.88 4.29
C GLU A 74 16.23 4.18 3.57
N ASP A 75 17.49 4.29 3.13
CA ASP A 75 17.98 5.41 2.33
C ASP A 75 17.22 5.56 1.01
N VAL A 76 16.62 4.48 0.48
CA VAL A 76 15.82 4.55 -0.75
C VAL A 76 14.61 5.48 -0.57
N ALA A 77 14.06 5.63 0.63
CA ALA A 77 13.00 6.59 0.91
C ALA A 77 13.43 8.03 0.59
N ASN A 78 14.72 8.36 0.74
CA ASN A 78 15.26 9.69 0.45
C ASN A 78 15.36 9.97 -1.06
N THR A 79 15.17 8.95 -1.91
CA THR A 79 15.14 9.10 -3.37
C THR A 79 13.76 9.53 -3.90
N LEU A 80 12.71 9.46 -3.07
CA LEU A 80 11.37 9.93 -3.39
C LEU A 80 11.24 11.42 -3.07
N ASP A 81 10.75 12.21 -4.03
CA ASP A 81 10.34 13.58 -3.77
C ASP A 81 9.10 13.58 -2.85
N GLY A 82 9.22 14.20 -1.67
CA GLY A 82 8.20 14.14 -0.61
C GLY A 82 8.36 12.99 0.38
N GLY A 83 9.33 12.08 0.16
CA GLY A 83 9.65 10.98 1.07
C GLY A 83 8.64 9.84 1.06
N LEU A 84 8.79 8.93 2.03
CA LEU A 84 7.90 7.78 2.18
C LEU A 84 6.53 8.23 2.73
N PRO A 85 5.39 7.76 2.16
CA PRO A 85 4.08 8.08 2.68
C PRO A 85 3.90 7.68 4.15
N ALA A 86 3.11 8.45 4.90
CA ALA A 86 2.87 8.17 6.32
C ALA A 86 2.30 6.76 6.56
N GLY A 87 2.83 6.08 7.57
CA GLY A 87 2.39 4.72 7.95
C GLY A 87 3.05 3.59 7.15
N TYR A 88 3.93 3.92 6.20
CA TYR A 88 4.79 2.94 5.55
C TYR A 88 6.16 2.88 6.25
N THR A 89 6.75 1.70 6.28
CA THR A 89 8.10 1.48 6.81
C THR A 89 8.90 0.61 5.86
N ILE A 90 10.22 0.80 5.81
CA ILE A 90 11.11 -0.06 5.02
C ILE A 90 11.94 -0.88 5.99
N THR A 91 12.03 -2.19 5.77
CA THR A 91 12.92 -3.05 6.55
C THR A 91 14.36 -2.77 6.15
N ALA A 92 15.18 -2.35 7.11
CA ALA A 92 16.59 -2.07 6.89
C ALA A 92 17.33 -3.31 6.37
N ALA A 93 18.05 -3.14 5.26
CA ALA A 93 19.00 -4.10 4.73
C ALA A 93 20.11 -3.35 4.00
N THR A 94 21.35 -3.76 4.21
CA THR A 94 22.51 -3.10 3.61
C THR A 94 22.55 -3.31 2.10
N ILE A 95 22.88 -2.27 1.35
CA ILE A 95 23.10 -2.34 -0.10
C ILE A 95 24.53 -1.89 -0.39
N ALA A 96 25.36 -2.83 -0.85
CA ALA A 96 26.73 -2.50 -1.23
C ALA A 96 26.74 -1.52 -2.42
N ASN A 97 27.73 -0.63 -2.43
CA ASN A 97 27.90 0.33 -3.53
C ASN A 97 28.00 -0.38 -4.89
N GLY A 98 27.21 0.08 -5.86
CA GLY A 98 27.12 -0.52 -7.20
C GLY A 98 26.26 -1.78 -7.28
N ALA A 99 25.85 -2.36 -6.15
CA ALA A 99 25.03 -3.57 -6.08
C ALA A 99 23.54 -3.24 -6.02
N THR A 100 22.73 -4.30 -6.05
CA THR A 100 21.28 -4.26 -5.80
C THR A 100 20.92 -5.15 -4.64
N ALA A 101 19.89 -4.77 -3.88
CA ALA A 101 19.31 -5.61 -2.84
C ALA A 101 17.78 -5.64 -2.96
N THR A 102 17.18 -6.75 -2.52
CA THR A 102 15.73 -6.84 -2.35
C THR A 102 15.35 -6.19 -1.03
N CYS A 103 14.68 -5.05 -1.11
CA CYS A 103 14.16 -4.31 0.02
C CYS A 103 12.68 -4.64 0.23
N THR A 104 12.21 -4.55 1.47
CA THR A 104 10.80 -4.81 1.81
C THR A 104 10.18 -3.54 2.35
N VAL A 105 9.04 -3.13 1.80
CA VAL A 105 8.18 -2.08 2.34
C VAL A 105 6.96 -2.71 3.00
N THR A 106 6.58 -2.19 4.16
CA THR A 106 5.40 -2.60 4.92
C THR A 106 4.42 -1.44 4.98
N GLY A 107 3.17 -1.69 4.63
CA GLY A 107 2.09 -0.71 4.72
C GLY A 107 1.44 -0.66 6.10
N PRO A 108 0.55 0.32 6.33
CA PRO A 108 -0.09 0.54 7.63
C PRO A 108 -1.03 -0.59 8.07
N GLY A 109 -1.49 -1.44 7.14
CA GLY A 109 -2.29 -2.63 7.43
C GLY A 109 -1.46 -3.90 7.66
N GLY A 110 -0.14 -3.82 7.62
CA GLY A 110 0.79 -4.95 7.77
C GLY A 110 1.09 -5.71 6.48
N GLU A 111 0.49 -5.33 5.35
CA GLU A 111 0.80 -5.89 4.04
C GLU A 111 2.23 -5.50 3.64
N THR A 112 2.91 -6.39 2.93
CA THR A 112 4.29 -6.18 2.50
C THR A 112 4.43 -6.34 1.01
N ALA A 113 5.32 -5.56 0.41
CA ALA A 113 5.79 -5.75 -0.96
C ALA A 113 7.31 -5.57 -1.02
N THR A 114 7.92 -6.14 -2.04
CA THR A 114 9.37 -6.04 -2.26
C THR A 114 9.68 -5.14 -3.44
N PHE A 115 10.77 -4.38 -3.33
CA PHE A 115 11.33 -3.59 -4.41
C PHE A 115 12.84 -3.79 -4.48
N ILE A 116 13.44 -3.45 -5.63
CA ILE A 116 14.89 -3.49 -5.79
C ILE A 116 15.46 -2.13 -5.40
N GLY A 117 16.33 -2.10 -4.39
CA GLY A 117 17.14 -0.94 -4.05
C GLY A 117 18.48 -1.00 -4.79
N HIS A 118 18.98 0.17 -5.19
CA HIS A 118 20.28 0.32 -5.84
C HIS A 118 21.26 1.02 -4.90
N GLY A 119 22.36 0.34 -4.56
CA GLY A 119 23.39 0.88 -3.69
C GLY A 119 24.29 1.83 -4.45
N ILE A 120 24.52 3.02 -3.89
CA ILE A 120 25.26 4.08 -4.56
C ILE A 120 25.98 4.91 -3.49
N SER A 121 27.30 5.11 -3.65
CA SER A 121 28.20 5.93 -2.80
C SER A 121 28.25 7.40 -3.18
#